data_AF-A0A7X9IQG2-F1
#
_entry.id   AF-A0A7X9IQG2-F1
#
_cell.length_a   1.000
_cell.length_b   1.000
_cell.length_c   1.000
_cell.angle_alpha   90.00
_cell.angle_beta   90.00
_cell.angle_gamma   90.00
#
_symmetry.space_group_name_H-M   'P 1'
#
loop_
_entity.id
_entity.type
_entity.pdbx_description
1 polymer ?
#
loop_
_entity_poly.entity_id
_entity_poly.type
_entity_poly.pdbx_seq_one_letter_code
_entity_poly.pdbx_strand_id
1 'polypeptide(L)'
;MKNKYSKKFIFFLLFLLILLIVFSFLFSCNKKNTGEGEYQLEEDDSIDIVVDSKAAAIDWEAEKEKLKNIGRISNVKDFCTIMVLWRKELDNAGYNLLSSYTEEQKGKIEELKNSFFSYFAITPQQYEEYANENKDAIDQFILSNPAYQDALISIQGVEGQN
;
A
#
# COMPACT_ATOMS: atom_id res chain seq x y z
N MET A 1 20.02 7.40 -62.10
CA MET A 1 20.95 7.47 -60.94
C MET A 1 20.24 6.90 -59.72
N LYS A 2 20.68 5.76 -59.18
CA LYS A 2 20.05 5.11 -58.01
C LYS A 2 20.51 5.82 -56.73
N ASN A 3 19.57 6.43 -56.02
CA ASN A 3 19.81 7.24 -54.83
C ASN A 3 20.28 6.33 -53.67
N LYS A 4 21.60 6.15 -53.55
CA LYS A 4 22.28 5.23 -52.60
C LYS A 4 22.17 5.67 -51.13
N TYR A 5 21.54 6.81 -50.86
CA TYR A 5 21.50 7.43 -49.53
C TYR A 5 20.22 7.13 -48.72
N SER A 6 19.19 6.56 -49.34
CA SER A 6 17.87 6.39 -48.68
C SER A 6 17.88 5.40 -47.50
N LYS A 7 18.60 4.27 -47.60
CA LYS A 7 18.60 3.26 -46.51
C LYS A 7 19.36 3.72 -45.26
N LYS A 8 20.47 4.45 -45.43
CA LYS A 8 21.24 5.00 -44.29
C LYS A 8 20.48 6.12 -43.58
N PHE A 9 19.71 6.91 -44.36
CA PHE A 9 18.87 7.97 -43.81
C PHE A 9 17.72 7.41 -42.97
N ILE A 10 17.07 6.32 -43.41
CA ILE A 10 16.00 5.66 -42.65
C ILE A 10 16.53 5.05 -41.35
N PHE A 11 17.68 4.37 -41.41
CA PHE A 11 18.32 3.83 -40.20
C PHE A 11 18.73 4.92 -39.21
N PHE A 12 19.23 6.04 -39.71
CA PHE A 12 19.55 7.21 -38.89
C PHE A 12 18.30 7.78 -38.22
N LEU A 13 17.18 7.86 -38.93
CA LEU A 13 15.91 8.36 -38.40
C LEU A 13 15.32 7.43 -37.32
N LEU A 14 15.40 6.12 -37.53
CA LEU A 14 14.98 5.11 -36.56
C LEU A 14 15.85 5.13 -35.30
N PHE A 15 17.16 5.27 -35.46
CA PHE A 15 18.10 5.42 -34.35
C PHE A 15 17.83 6.70 -33.54
N LEU A 16 17.55 7.81 -34.22
CA LEU A 16 17.24 9.10 -33.59
C LEU A 16 15.93 9.04 -32.79
N LEU A 17 14.93 8.30 -33.28
CA LEU A 17 13.64 8.11 -32.60
C LEU A 17 13.77 7.24 -31.34
N ILE A 18 14.55 6.16 -31.39
CA ILE A 18 14.85 5.33 -30.21
C ILE A 18 15.66 6.13 -29.18
N LEU A 19 16.64 6.93 -29.63
CA LEU A 19 17.44 7.79 -28.74
C LEU A 19 16.58 8.83 -28.01
N LEU A 20 15.57 9.40 -28.69
CA LEU A 20 14.60 10.33 -28.12
C LEU A 20 13.72 9.66 -27.05
N ILE A 21 13.28 8.42 -27.28
CA ILE A 21 12.50 7.64 -26.31
C ILE A 21 13.35 7.37 -25.06
N VAL A 22 14.60 6.96 -25.21
CA VAL A 22 15.51 6.73 -24.08
C VAL A 22 15.84 8.03 -23.32
N PHE A 23 16.02 9.16 -24.02
CA PHE A 23 16.23 10.47 -23.38
C PHE A 23 14.99 10.94 -22.59
N SER A 24 13.79 10.56 -23.01
CA SER A 24 12.54 10.91 -22.32
C SER A 24 12.43 10.25 -20.94
N PHE A 25 13.00 9.04 -20.78
CA PHE A 25 13.10 8.39 -19.48
C PHE A 25 14.19 8.99 -18.57
N LEU A 26 15.24 9.59 -19.15
CA LEU A 26 16.33 10.20 -18.37
C LEU A 26 16.03 11.65 -17.93
N PHE A 27 15.07 12.33 -18.56
CA PHE A 27 14.68 13.71 -18.20
C PHE A 27 13.55 13.82 -17.16
N SER A 28 12.92 12.72 -16.74
CA SER A 28 11.97 12.75 -15.60
C SER A 28 12.62 12.57 -14.23
N CYS A 29 13.94 12.41 -14.14
CA CYS A 29 14.64 12.29 -12.85
C CYS A 29 15.86 13.21 -12.72
N ASN A 30 15.83 14.41 -13.31
CA ASN A 30 16.79 15.42 -12.91
C ASN A 30 16.23 16.85 -12.87
N LYS A 31 16.01 17.29 -11.62
CA LYS A 31 16.42 18.58 -11.04
C LYS A 31 15.41 19.74 -11.04
N LYS A 32 15.05 20.18 -9.82
CA LYS A 32 15.59 21.37 -9.11
C LYS A 32 15.37 21.21 -7.60
N ASN A 33 16.40 21.05 -6.77
CA ASN A 33 17.34 22.03 -6.20
C ASN A 33 16.72 23.15 -5.34
N THR A 34 17.07 23.09 -4.05
CA THR A 34 17.54 24.19 -3.19
C THR A 34 16.49 24.97 -2.39
N GLY A 35 16.22 24.47 -1.18
CA GLY A 35 16.09 25.29 0.02
C GLY A 35 17.06 24.70 1.05
N GLU A 36 18.05 25.50 1.47
CA GLU A 36 19.05 25.15 2.46
C GLU A 36 18.39 24.85 3.82
N GLY A 37 18.90 23.80 4.47
CA GLY A 37 18.44 23.29 5.76
C GLY A 37 19.23 22.04 6.05
N GLU A 38 20.50 22.24 6.37
CA GLU A 38 21.42 21.20 6.84
C GLU A 38 20.91 20.68 8.18
N TYR A 39 20.13 19.60 8.17
CA TYR A 39 19.84 18.86 9.40
C TYR A 39 21.00 17.90 9.60
N GLN A 40 21.95 18.34 10.41
CA GLN A 40 22.85 17.45 11.12
C GLN A 40 21.97 16.50 11.94
N LEU A 41 22.12 15.19 11.71
CA LEU A 41 21.70 14.18 12.67
C LEU A 41 22.69 14.26 13.82
N GLU A 42 22.48 15.22 14.72
CA GLU A 42 23.05 15.13 16.06
C GLU A 42 22.35 13.98 16.77
N GLU A 43 23.15 13.00 17.18
CA GLU A 43 22.78 12.01 18.17
C GLU A 43 22.33 12.72 19.46
N ASP A 44 21.32 12.14 20.09
CA ASP A 44 20.89 12.44 21.47
C ASP A 44 20.01 13.69 21.63
N ASP A 45 18.73 13.53 21.30
CA ASP A 45 17.68 13.87 22.25
C ASP A 45 16.50 12.94 21.98
N SER A 46 16.20 12.10 22.96
CA SER A 46 15.02 11.26 23.00
C SER A 46 13.78 12.08 22.61
N ILE A 47 13.28 11.90 21.40
CA ILE A 47 11.93 12.31 21.04
C ILE A 47 11.03 11.40 21.86
N ASP A 48 10.64 11.88 23.03
CA ASP A 48 9.50 11.36 23.75
C ASP A 48 8.29 11.68 22.87
N ILE A 49 7.99 10.77 21.93
CA ILE A 49 6.72 10.77 21.23
C ILE A 49 5.70 10.45 22.31
N VAL A 50 5.26 11.47 23.02
CA VAL A 50 4.06 11.42 23.84
C VAL A 50 2.93 11.28 22.85
N VAL A 51 2.67 10.03 22.45
CA VAL A 51 1.45 9.59 21.76
C VAL A 51 0.32 9.69 22.78
N ASP A 52 -0.05 10.91 23.16
CA ASP A 52 -1.32 11.17 23.83
C ASP A 52 -2.43 11.25 22.78
N SER A 53 -2.45 10.24 21.89
CA SER A 53 -3.58 9.97 21.03
C SER A 53 -4.59 9.23 21.90
N LYS A 54 -5.42 9.98 22.65
CA LYS A 54 -6.77 9.51 22.98
C LYS A 54 -7.60 9.46 21.70
N ALA A 55 -7.15 8.73 20.68
CA ALA A 55 -8.03 8.26 19.63
C ALA A 55 -9.13 7.48 20.34
N ALA A 56 -10.38 7.89 20.16
CA ALA A 56 -11.50 7.10 20.61
C ALA A 56 -11.28 5.66 20.11
N ALA A 57 -11.18 4.71 21.05
CA ALA A 57 -10.94 3.32 20.70
C ALA A 57 -12.04 2.90 19.71
N ILE A 58 -11.64 2.65 18.46
CA ILE A 58 -12.57 2.24 17.42
C ILE A 58 -13.09 0.86 17.81
N ASP A 59 -14.42 0.74 17.94
CA ASP A 59 -15.06 -0.55 18.10
C ASP A 59 -15.07 -1.27 16.75
N TRP A 60 -14.05 -2.07 16.53
CA TRP A 60 -13.83 -2.78 15.27
C TRP A 60 -14.91 -3.83 14.97
N GLU A 61 -15.53 -4.43 15.99
CA GLU A 61 -16.64 -5.37 15.78
C GLU A 61 -17.90 -4.63 15.34
N ALA A 62 -18.16 -3.45 15.92
CA ALA A 62 -19.24 -2.59 15.44
C ALA A 62 -19.00 -2.09 14.00
N GLU A 63 -17.76 -1.73 13.64
CA GLU A 63 -17.42 -1.37 12.26
C GLU A 63 -17.53 -2.57 11.30
N LYS A 64 -17.14 -3.78 11.73
CA LYS A 64 -17.31 -5.02 10.97
C LYS A 64 -18.79 -5.27 10.65
N GLU A 65 -19.67 -5.18 11.66
CA GLU A 65 -21.11 -5.43 11.44
C GLU A 65 -21.78 -4.34 10.60
N LYS A 66 -21.33 -3.08 10.63
CA LYS A 66 -21.81 -2.03 9.71
C LYS A 66 -21.48 -2.33 8.25
N LEU A 67 -20.35 -2.99 7.99
CA LEU A 67 -19.87 -3.31 6.65
C LEU A 67 -20.38 -4.65 6.12
N LYS A 68 -21.17 -5.37 6.91
CA LYS A 68 -21.77 -6.65 6.50
C LYS A 68 -22.58 -6.49 5.22
N ASN A 69 -22.35 -7.36 4.25
CA ASN A 69 -23.05 -7.39 2.96
C ASN A 69 -23.02 -6.06 2.16
N ILE A 70 -21.97 -5.24 2.28
CA ILE A 70 -21.85 -4.00 1.48
C ILE A 70 -21.83 -4.25 -0.04
N GLY A 71 -21.42 -5.43 -0.49
CA GLY A 71 -21.45 -5.84 -1.90
C GLY A 71 -20.35 -5.22 -2.78
N ARG A 72 -19.89 -4.01 -2.45
CA ARG A 72 -18.81 -3.32 -3.14
C ARG A 72 -18.14 -2.28 -2.24
N ILE A 73 -16.83 -2.18 -2.33
CA ILE A 73 -16.05 -1.11 -1.71
C ILE A 73 -16.24 0.18 -2.51
N SER A 74 -16.75 1.23 -1.87
CA SER A 74 -17.11 2.50 -2.52
C SER A 74 -16.30 3.70 -2.04
N ASN A 75 -15.61 3.59 -0.90
CA ASN A 75 -14.84 4.67 -0.31
C ASN A 75 -13.62 4.14 0.47
N VAL A 76 -12.65 5.02 0.68
CA VAL A 76 -11.36 4.69 1.29
C VAL A 76 -11.51 4.30 2.76
N LYS A 77 -12.44 4.90 3.50
CA LYS A 77 -12.66 4.56 4.91
C LYS A 77 -13.09 3.10 5.07
N ASP A 78 -14.07 2.65 4.30
CA ASP A 78 -14.56 1.27 4.35
C ASP A 78 -13.44 0.30 3.93
N PHE A 79 -12.67 0.65 2.90
CA PHE A 79 -11.49 -0.11 2.49
C PHE A 79 -10.47 -0.26 3.64
N CYS A 80 -10.05 0.85 4.25
CA CYS A 80 -9.09 0.84 5.35
C CYS A 80 -9.61 0.09 6.58
N THR A 81 -10.92 0.13 6.82
CA THR A 81 -11.57 -0.63 7.90
C THR A 81 -11.51 -2.13 7.63
N ILE A 82 -11.86 -2.56 6.40
CA ILE A 82 -11.73 -3.95 5.97
C ILE A 82 -10.28 -4.41 6.02
N MET A 83 -9.32 -3.57 5.64
CA MET A 83 -7.89 -3.86 5.70
C MET A 83 -7.42 -4.13 7.14
N VAL A 84 -7.82 -3.29 8.10
CA VAL A 84 -7.52 -3.52 9.53
C VAL A 84 -8.15 -4.82 10.02
N LEU A 85 -9.41 -5.07 9.70
CA LEU A 85 -10.12 -6.30 10.08
C LEU A 85 -9.49 -7.54 9.45
N TRP A 86 -9.05 -7.46 8.20
CA TRP A 86 -8.33 -8.54 7.53
C TRP A 86 -7.00 -8.84 8.21
N ARG A 87 -6.28 -7.81 8.64
CA ARG A 87 -5.04 -7.99 9.40
C ARG A 87 -5.29 -8.66 10.76
N LYS A 88 -6.37 -8.29 11.46
CA LYS A 88 -6.80 -8.97 12.70
C LYS A 88 -7.17 -10.44 12.45
N GLU A 89 -7.85 -10.74 11.36
CA GLU A 89 -8.21 -12.11 10.99
C GLU A 89 -6.97 -12.98 10.73
N LEU A 90 -5.98 -12.44 10.01
CA LEU A 90 -4.70 -13.12 9.79
C LEU A 90 -3.93 -13.38 11.09
N ASP A 91 -3.98 -12.44 12.03
CA ASP A 91 -3.35 -12.58 13.34
C ASP A 91 -4.03 -13.64 14.21
N ASN A 92 -5.36 -13.60 14.29
CA ASN A 92 -6.16 -14.62 14.97
C ASN A 92 -5.90 -16.03 14.42
N ALA A 93 -5.61 -16.14 13.11
CA ALA A 93 -5.27 -17.39 12.45
C ALA A 93 -3.77 -17.76 12.53
N GLY A 94 -2.94 -16.94 13.18
CA GLY A 94 -1.52 -17.21 13.44
C GLY A 94 -0.59 -16.95 12.25
N TYR A 95 -1.02 -16.15 11.26
CA TYR A 95 -0.22 -15.88 10.06
C TYR A 95 0.63 -14.59 10.16
N ASN A 96 0.27 -13.66 11.03
CA ASN A 96 0.86 -12.31 11.11
C ASN A 96 2.37 -12.25 11.44
N LEU A 97 2.96 -13.32 11.98
CA LEU A 97 4.34 -13.36 12.48
C LEU A 97 5.39 -13.81 11.45
N LEU A 98 4.98 -14.17 10.23
CA LEU A 98 5.87 -14.81 9.27
C LEU A 98 6.36 -13.84 8.19
N SER A 99 7.68 -13.79 8.00
CA SER A 99 8.33 -13.06 6.89
C SER A 99 8.08 -13.73 5.53
N SER A 100 7.65 -14.99 5.52
CA SER A 100 7.24 -15.73 4.33
C SER A 100 6.33 -16.91 4.69
N TYR A 101 5.41 -17.28 3.79
CA TYR A 101 4.51 -18.42 3.94
C TYR A 101 4.90 -19.57 3.02
N THR A 102 4.74 -20.82 3.50
CA THR A 102 4.81 -22.02 2.66
C THR A 102 3.64 -22.06 1.66
N GLU A 103 3.74 -22.88 0.60
CA GLU A 103 2.63 -23.04 -0.36
C GLU A 103 1.35 -23.58 0.28
N GLU A 104 1.48 -24.47 1.27
CA GLU A 104 0.32 -24.95 2.04
C GLU A 104 -0.33 -23.82 2.85
N GLN A 105 0.48 -22.97 3.50
CA GLN A 105 -0.01 -21.81 4.24
C GLN A 105 -0.66 -20.78 3.31
N LYS A 106 -0.10 -20.54 2.12
CA LYS A 106 -0.72 -19.67 1.11
C LYS A 106 -2.10 -20.19 0.69
N GLY A 107 -2.24 -21.51 0.50
CA GLY A 107 -3.55 -22.12 0.23
C GLY A 107 -4.56 -21.85 1.34
N LYS A 108 -4.18 -22.06 2.60
CA LYS A 108 -5.04 -21.79 3.76
C LYS A 108 -5.39 -20.31 3.92
N ILE A 109 -4.44 -19.41 3.65
CA ILE A 109 -4.67 -17.96 3.67
C ILE A 109 -5.67 -17.57 2.58
N GLU A 110 -5.58 -18.16 1.39
CA GLU A 110 -6.51 -17.88 0.31
C GLU A 110 -7.93 -18.37 0.64
N GLU A 111 -8.07 -19.56 1.23
CA GLU A 111 -9.37 -20.03 1.74
C GLU A 111 -9.93 -19.10 2.82
N LEU A 112 -9.08 -18.67 3.76
CA LEU A 112 -9.45 -17.72 4.82
C LEU A 112 -9.88 -16.37 4.23
N LYS A 113 -9.15 -15.87 3.23
CA LYS A 113 -9.44 -14.61 2.55
C LYS A 113 -10.80 -14.63 1.85
N ASN A 114 -11.09 -15.74 1.14
CA ASN A 114 -12.39 -15.94 0.49
C ASN A 114 -13.53 -15.98 1.53
N SER A 115 -13.34 -16.74 2.62
CA SER A 115 -14.32 -16.81 3.72
C SER A 115 -14.55 -15.43 4.35
N PHE A 116 -13.48 -14.71 4.69
CA PHE A 116 -13.54 -13.40 5.31
C PHE A 116 -14.26 -12.38 4.43
N PHE A 117 -13.93 -12.29 3.15
CA PHE A 117 -14.56 -11.32 2.24
C PHE A 117 -16.02 -11.64 1.90
N SER A 118 -16.41 -12.91 1.99
CA SER A 118 -17.82 -13.31 1.80
C SER A 118 -18.76 -12.64 2.79
N TYR A 119 -18.31 -12.35 4.01
CA TYR A 119 -19.10 -11.66 5.02
C TYR A 119 -19.47 -10.21 4.62
N PHE A 120 -18.61 -9.55 3.85
CA PHE A 120 -18.85 -8.22 3.29
C PHE A 120 -19.55 -8.28 1.92
N ALA A 121 -19.84 -9.48 1.41
CA ALA A 121 -20.32 -9.75 0.05
C ALA A 121 -19.40 -9.17 -1.05
N ILE A 122 -18.09 -9.14 -0.82
CA ILE A 122 -17.08 -8.72 -1.80
C ILE A 122 -16.18 -9.89 -2.18
N THR A 123 -15.53 -9.82 -3.35
CA THR A 123 -14.53 -10.81 -3.77
C THR A 123 -13.11 -10.34 -3.43
N PRO A 124 -12.14 -11.26 -3.28
CA PRO A 124 -10.72 -10.90 -3.17
C PRO A 124 -10.23 -9.99 -4.30
N GLN A 125 -10.70 -10.25 -5.53
CA GLN A 125 -10.34 -9.45 -6.70
C GLN A 125 -10.83 -8.01 -6.56
N GLN A 126 -12.08 -7.79 -6.12
CA GLN A 126 -12.61 -6.43 -5.92
C GLN A 126 -11.82 -5.67 -4.84
N TYR A 127 -11.38 -6.37 -3.79
CA TYR A 127 -10.51 -5.79 -2.77
C TYR A 127 -9.15 -5.37 -3.35
N GLU A 128 -8.50 -6.23 -4.12
CA GLU A 128 -7.20 -5.94 -4.75
C GLU A 128 -7.28 -4.84 -5.81
N GLU A 129 -8.31 -4.85 -6.66
CA GLU A 129 -8.56 -3.81 -7.65
C GLU A 129 -8.71 -2.45 -6.98
N TYR A 130 -9.54 -2.37 -5.93
CA TYR A 130 -9.72 -1.13 -5.19
C TYR A 130 -8.41 -0.62 -4.58
N ALA A 131 -7.61 -1.52 -4.00
CA ALA A 131 -6.31 -1.17 -3.39
C ALA A 131 -5.35 -0.55 -4.42
N ASN A 132 -5.28 -1.13 -5.61
CA ASN A 132 -4.39 -0.68 -6.68
C ASN A 132 -4.85 0.65 -7.29
N GLU A 133 -6.16 0.84 -7.47
CA GLU A 133 -6.74 2.06 -8.04
C GLU A 133 -6.65 3.26 -7.09
N ASN A 134 -6.64 3.03 -5.76
CA ASN A 134 -6.77 4.09 -4.75
C ASN A 134 -5.55 4.22 -3.83
N LYS A 135 -4.38 3.69 -4.22
CA LYS A 135 -3.18 3.61 -3.39
C LYS A 135 -2.84 4.92 -2.67
N ASP A 136 -2.74 6.03 -3.41
CA ASP A 136 -2.37 7.33 -2.84
C ASP A 136 -3.42 7.84 -1.84
N ALA A 137 -4.71 7.62 -2.14
CA ALA A 137 -5.80 8.04 -1.26
C ALA A 137 -5.84 7.22 0.03
N ILE A 138 -5.54 5.92 -0.06
CA ILE A 138 -5.40 5.01 1.08
C ILE A 138 -4.24 5.46 1.98
N ASP A 139 -3.07 5.71 1.40
CA ASP A 139 -1.88 6.15 2.14
C ASP A 139 -2.15 7.47 2.88
N GLN A 140 -2.74 8.46 2.19
CA GLN A 140 -3.12 9.74 2.79
C GLN A 140 -4.18 9.59 3.89
N PHE A 141 -5.15 8.69 3.72
CA PHE A 141 -6.18 8.43 4.72
C PHE A 141 -5.58 7.85 5.99
N ILE A 142 -4.66 6.87 5.89
CA ILE A 142 -4.01 6.25 7.05
C ILE A 142 -3.17 7.28 7.80
N LEU A 143 -2.35 8.08 7.09
CA LEU A 143 -1.55 9.14 7.70
C LEU A 143 -2.40 10.18 8.45
N SER A 144 -3.58 10.49 7.91
CA SER A 144 -4.50 11.46 8.51
C SER A 144 -5.37 10.87 9.62
N ASN A 145 -5.40 9.55 9.77
CA ASN A 145 -6.22 8.84 10.77
C ASN A 145 -5.36 7.84 11.56
N PRO A 146 -4.55 8.32 12.53
CA PRO A 146 -3.59 7.49 13.26
C PRO A 146 -4.17 6.21 13.88
N ALA A 147 -5.45 6.21 14.27
CA ALA A 147 -6.13 5.02 14.81
C ALA A 147 -6.08 3.80 13.86
N TYR A 148 -6.09 4.02 12.54
CA TYR A 148 -5.95 2.93 11.56
C TYR A 148 -4.50 2.44 11.49
N GLN A 149 -3.53 3.34 11.58
CA GLN A 149 -2.10 3.01 11.63
C GLN A 149 -1.76 2.23 12.92
N ASP A 150 -2.20 2.73 14.07
CA ASP A 150 -2.01 2.10 15.37
C ASP A 150 -2.69 0.73 15.40
N ALA A 151 -3.88 0.58 14.81
CA ALA A 151 -4.50 -0.73 14.72
C ALA A 151 -3.64 -1.71 13.91
N LEU A 152 -3.08 -1.30 12.76
CA LEU A 152 -2.18 -2.14 11.97
C LEU A 152 -0.88 -2.49 12.70
N ILE A 153 -0.31 -1.56 13.46
CA ILE A 153 0.92 -1.75 14.25
C ILE A 153 0.65 -2.60 15.50
N SER A 154 -0.43 -2.33 16.24
CA SER A 154 -0.78 -3.04 17.48
C SER A 154 -1.01 -4.52 17.26
N ILE A 155 -1.48 -4.90 16.08
CA ILE A 155 -1.60 -6.30 15.66
C ILE A 155 -0.22 -6.96 15.53
N GLN A 156 0.85 -6.23 15.19
CA GLN A 156 2.23 -6.74 15.23
C GLN A 156 2.83 -6.82 16.65
N GLY A 157 2.18 -6.20 17.64
CA GLY A 157 2.70 -5.97 19.00
C GLY A 157 2.03 -6.77 20.11
N VAL A 158 1.29 -7.85 19.81
CA VAL A 158 0.70 -8.73 20.86
C VAL A 158 1.72 -9.74 21.40
N GLU A 159 3.03 -9.49 21.22
CA GLU A 159 4.09 -10.11 22.01
C GLU A 159 4.90 -9.00 22.68
N GLY A 160 4.60 -8.74 23.96
CA GLY A 160 5.34 -7.73 24.71
C GLY A 160 4.93 -7.50 26.15
N GLN A 161 3.87 -8.13 26.67
CA GLN A 161 3.53 -8.07 28.09
C GLN A 161 2.94 -9.39 28.60
N ASN A 162 3.84 -10.30 29.01
CA ASN A 162 3.81 -11.00 30.30
C ASN A 162 5.04 -11.89 30.46
#